data_AF-A0A7Y9N9Z6-F1
#
_entry.id   AF-A0A7Y9N9Z6-F1
#
_cell.length_a   1.000
_cell.length_b   1.000
_cell.length_c   1.000
_cell.angle_alpha   90.00
_cell.angle_beta   90.00
_cell.angle_gamma   90.00
#
_symmetry.space_group_name_H-M   'P 1'
#
loop_
_entity.id
_entity.type
_entity.pdbx_description
1 polymer ?
#
loop_
_entity_poly.entity_id
_entity_poly.type
_entity_poly.pdbx_seq_one_letter_code
_entity_poly.pdbx_strand_id
1 'polypeptide(L)'
;MIDQRGELAEAYDEEEWVDEPFADPAIRAEYREALGRFIMAHNEVDFWMSGLLTKAVKILDPDGGLDELAMGDFSQRAANLTLLMKVAPHLALGNAGEGRLAELNGTRNILAHGHFDQDPYEGTFEIVSRRYKTLTMRRLSNLNSKTINAQAEELEAIASHMSSVFDFIDCPVPTEYITDQVMLRSRELWELIEAERKAKPPTPAAPPQPAPAKASAAKGSE
;
A
#
# COMPACT_ATOMS: atom_id res chain seq x y z
N MET A 1 23.74 3.02 79.79
CA MET A 1 22.97 1.92 79.16
C MET A 1 22.08 2.56 78.11
N ILE A 2 22.59 2.62 76.87
CA ILE A 2 21.84 3.05 75.70
C ILE A 2 21.88 1.82 74.81
N ASP A 3 20.74 1.18 74.59
CA ASP A 3 20.69 0.09 73.62
C ASP A 3 19.30 -0.03 72.97
N GLN A 4 19.37 -0.26 71.65
CA GLN A 4 18.37 -0.90 70.78
C GLN A 4 17.20 -0.06 70.25
N ARG A 5 17.50 0.83 69.30
CA ARG A 5 16.73 0.91 68.05
C ARG A 5 17.72 0.83 66.89
N GLY A 6 18.00 -0.40 66.47
CA GLY A 6 18.75 -0.67 65.26
C GLY A 6 17.93 -0.22 64.06
N GLU A 7 18.22 0.99 63.58
CA GLU A 7 17.87 1.46 62.25
C GLU A 7 18.70 0.65 61.25
N LEU A 8 18.21 -0.54 60.88
CA LEU A 8 18.56 -1.13 59.60
C LEU A 8 17.77 -0.35 58.54
N ALA A 9 18.30 0.83 58.19
CA ALA A 9 18.04 1.40 56.89
C ALA A 9 18.64 0.42 55.87
N GLU A 10 17.82 -0.52 55.42
CA GLU A 10 18.07 -1.25 54.18
C GLU A 10 18.28 -0.20 53.10
N ALA A 11 19.54 0.08 52.80
CA ALA A 11 19.93 0.62 51.52
C ALA A 11 19.49 -0.45 50.51
N TYR A 12 18.26 -0.29 50.01
CA TYR A 12 17.92 -0.79 48.70
C TYR A 12 18.92 -0.08 47.78
N ASP A 13 20.01 -0.77 47.45
CA ASP A 13 20.69 -0.53 46.20
C ASP A 13 19.57 -0.53 45.17
N GLU A 14 19.20 0.65 44.69
CA GLU A 14 18.46 0.83 43.46
C GLU A 14 19.36 0.14 42.43
N GLU A 15 19.14 -1.17 42.24
CA GLU A 15 19.62 -1.92 41.10
C GLU A 15 19.34 -1.01 39.93
N GLU A 16 20.41 -0.44 39.41
CA GLU A 16 20.45 0.38 38.22
C GLU A 16 19.85 -0.51 37.15
N TRP A 17 18.52 -0.47 37.01
CA TRP A 17 17.78 -1.15 35.98
C TRP A 17 18.42 -0.62 34.73
N VAL A 18 19.26 -1.46 34.14
CA VAL A 18 20.03 -1.18 32.94
C VAL A 18 18.99 -0.81 31.89
N ASP A 19 18.75 0.49 31.75
CA ASP A 19 17.82 1.11 30.80
C ASP A 19 18.44 1.07 29.39
N GLU A 20 19.36 0.12 29.17
CA GLU A 20 19.87 -0.25 27.87
C GLU A 20 18.89 -1.28 27.29
N PRO A 21 18.15 -0.94 26.22
CA PRO A 21 17.33 -1.92 25.55
C PRO A 21 18.25 -3.08 25.12
N PHE A 22 17.94 -4.29 25.60
CA PHE A 22 18.57 -5.60 25.31
C PHE A 22 18.44 -6.00 23.83
N ALA A 23 18.63 -5.05 22.94
CA ALA A 23 18.54 -5.23 21.52
C ALA A 23 19.88 -5.73 21.00
N ASP A 24 19.91 -6.98 20.53
CA ASP A 24 21.06 -7.56 19.83
C ASP A 24 21.56 -6.57 18.75
N PRO A 25 22.82 -6.08 18.86
CA PRO A 25 23.39 -5.15 17.90
C PRO A 25 23.33 -5.64 16.44
N ALA A 26 23.40 -6.95 16.22
CA ALA A 26 23.33 -7.54 14.88
C ALA A 26 21.94 -7.35 14.25
N ILE A 27 20.88 -7.59 15.02
CA ILE A 27 19.49 -7.43 14.58
C ILE A 27 19.19 -5.97 14.25
N ARG A 28 19.71 -5.05 15.08
CA ARG A 28 19.58 -3.61 14.83
C ARG A 28 20.33 -3.17 13.55
N ALA A 29 21.48 -3.77 13.26
CA ALA A 29 22.23 -3.49 12.04
C ALA A 29 21.46 -3.98 10.80
N GLU A 30 20.95 -5.21 10.82
CA GLU A 30 20.16 -5.78 9.73
C GLU A 30 18.89 -4.95 9.44
N TYR A 31 18.19 -4.51 10.48
CA TYR A 31 17.03 -3.64 10.33
C TYR A 31 17.40 -2.30 9.66
N ARG A 32 18.48 -1.64 10.10
CA ARG A 32 18.93 -0.36 9.54
C ARG A 32 19.32 -0.48 8.07
N GLU A 33 19.98 -1.58 7.70
CA GLU A 33 20.34 -1.85 6.32
C GLU A 33 19.10 -2.03 5.45
N ALA A 34 18.17 -2.90 5.88
CA ALA A 34 16.91 -3.13 5.15
C ALA A 34 16.08 -1.85 5.02
N LEU A 35 15.96 -1.06 6.11
CA LEU A 35 15.29 0.24 6.10
C LEU A 35 15.97 1.22 5.13
N GLY A 36 17.29 1.30 5.14
CA GLY A 36 18.06 2.15 4.24
C GLY A 36 17.81 1.80 2.79
N ARG A 37 17.88 0.51 2.43
CA ARG A 37 17.58 0.02 1.08
C ARG A 37 16.16 0.38 0.65
N PHE A 38 15.17 0.13 1.51
CA PHE A 38 13.77 0.47 1.24
C PHE A 38 13.57 1.97 0.98
N ILE A 39 14.17 2.84 1.80
CA ILE A 39 14.05 4.31 1.62
C ILE A 39 14.68 4.75 0.31
N MET A 40 15.85 4.20 -0.06
CA MET A 40 16.50 4.52 -1.33
C MET A 40 15.63 4.11 -2.52
N ALA A 41 15.13 2.88 -2.54
CA ALA A 41 14.26 2.38 -3.59
C ALA A 41 12.96 3.20 -3.71
N HIS A 42 12.36 3.59 -2.58
CA HIS A 42 11.17 4.45 -2.57
C HIS A 42 11.46 5.83 -3.18
N ASN A 43 12.59 6.45 -2.83
CA ASN A 43 12.97 7.76 -3.38
C ASN A 43 13.25 7.68 -4.89
N GLU A 44 13.81 6.56 -5.34
CA GLU A 44 14.03 6.32 -6.77
C GLU A 44 12.71 6.22 -7.54
N VAL A 45 11.72 5.50 -7.01
CA VAL A 45 10.36 5.47 -7.57
C VAL A 45 9.75 6.88 -7.62
N ASP A 46 9.91 7.67 -6.55
CA ASP A 46 9.38 9.05 -6.53
C ASP A 46 10.04 9.96 -7.57
N PHE A 47 11.35 9.80 -7.77
CA PHE A 47 12.10 10.51 -8.81
C PHE A 47 11.55 10.17 -10.20
N TRP A 48 11.43 8.88 -10.53
CA TRP A 48 10.94 8.45 -11.84
C TRP A 48 9.47 8.79 -12.06
N MET A 49 8.63 8.66 -11.05
CA MET A 49 7.23 9.07 -11.09
C MET A 49 7.10 10.57 -11.42
N SER A 50 7.90 11.42 -10.77
CA SER A 50 7.92 12.87 -11.04
C SER A 50 8.36 13.17 -12.47
N GLY A 51 9.38 12.48 -12.96
CA GLY A 51 9.85 12.59 -14.35
C GLY A 51 8.78 12.16 -15.36
N LEU A 52 8.15 11.01 -15.13
CA LEU A 52 7.09 10.47 -15.99
C LEU A 52 5.90 11.41 -16.07
N LEU A 53 5.42 11.92 -14.93
CA LEU A 53 4.33 12.89 -14.89
C LEU A 53 4.68 14.16 -15.66
N THR A 54 5.89 14.69 -15.47
CA THR A 54 6.34 15.90 -16.16
C THR A 54 6.37 15.71 -17.67
N LYS A 55 6.87 14.57 -18.16
CA LYS A 55 6.86 14.27 -19.59
C LYS A 55 5.45 14.02 -20.12
N ALA A 56 4.65 13.22 -19.42
CA ALA A 56 3.26 12.91 -19.79
C ALA A 56 2.41 14.18 -19.93
N VAL A 57 2.52 15.09 -18.96
CA VAL A 57 1.82 16.38 -18.97
C VAL A 57 2.24 17.22 -20.16
N LYS A 58 3.54 17.34 -20.44
CA LYS A 58 4.04 18.09 -21.60
C LYS A 58 3.59 17.52 -22.94
N ILE A 59 3.41 16.21 -23.03
CA ILE A 59 2.89 15.54 -24.24
C ILE A 59 1.40 15.85 -24.43
N LEU A 60 0.62 15.86 -23.34
CA LEU A 60 -0.83 16.07 -23.39
C LEU A 60 -1.23 17.54 -23.51
N ASP A 61 -0.51 18.43 -22.83
CA ASP A 61 -0.77 19.86 -22.78
C ASP A 61 0.56 20.65 -22.82
N PRO A 62 1.10 20.88 -24.03
CA PRO A 62 2.36 21.61 -24.23
C PRO A 62 2.32 23.06 -23.71
N ASP A 63 1.12 23.63 -23.55
CA ASP A 63 0.90 24.99 -23.09
C ASP A 63 1.00 25.12 -21.55
N GLY A 64 1.10 24.00 -20.83
CA GLY A 64 1.44 23.95 -19.40
C GLY A 64 0.27 24.13 -18.43
N GLY A 65 -0.98 24.09 -18.91
CA GLY A 65 -2.17 24.14 -18.05
C GLY A 65 -2.30 22.94 -17.10
N LEU A 66 -1.63 21.83 -17.41
CA LEU A 66 -1.62 20.60 -16.59
C LEU A 66 -0.37 20.42 -15.72
N ASP A 67 0.56 21.40 -15.66
CA ASP A 67 1.83 21.28 -14.92
C ASP A 67 1.64 20.95 -13.43
N GLU A 68 0.53 21.39 -12.84
CA GLU A 68 0.19 21.10 -11.44
C GLU A 68 0.00 19.59 -11.18
N LEU A 69 -0.33 18.78 -12.19
CA LEU A 69 -0.47 17.32 -12.05
C LEU A 69 0.86 16.61 -11.75
N ALA A 70 1.99 17.21 -12.15
CA ALA A 70 3.32 16.69 -11.86
C ALA A 70 3.84 17.13 -10.47
N MET A 71 3.15 18.07 -9.82
CA MET A 71 3.52 18.60 -8.51
C MET A 71 2.75 17.90 -7.38
N GLY A 72 3.14 18.19 -6.14
CA GLY A 72 2.45 17.70 -4.94
C GLY A 72 3.25 16.71 -4.10
N ASP A 73 2.56 16.06 -3.16
CA ASP A 73 3.15 14.97 -2.39
C ASP A 73 3.16 13.64 -3.18
N PHE A 74 3.85 12.63 -2.64
CA PHE A 74 3.94 11.31 -3.28
C PHE A 74 2.56 10.71 -3.57
N SER A 75 1.59 10.88 -2.66
CA SER A 75 0.25 10.29 -2.80
C SER A 75 -0.53 10.97 -3.91
N GLN A 76 -0.43 12.29 -4.02
CA GLN A 76 -1.02 13.09 -5.09
C GLN A 76 -0.41 12.72 -6.44
N ARG A 77 0.93 12.64 -6.54
CA ARG A 77 1.61 12.20 -7.77
C ARG A 77 1.21 10.78 -8.17
N ALA A 78 1.14 9.84 -7.23
CA ALA A 78 0.73 8.46 -7.52
C ALA A 78 -0.72 8.39 -8.00
N ALA A 79 -1.63 9.18 -7.41
CA ALA A 79 -3.01 9.28 -7.85
C ALA A 79 -3.11 9.89 -9.26
N ASN A 80 -2.38 10.98 -9.53
CA ASN A 80 -2.35 11.63 -10.83
C ASN A 80 -1.79 10.69 -11.91
N LEU A 81 -0.74 9.94 -11.60
CA LEU A 81 -0.15 8.94 -12.49
C LEU A 81 -1.17 7.85 -12.82
N THR A 82 -1.87 7.34 -11.81
CA THR A 82 -2.92 6.32 -11.98
C THR A 82 -4.06 6.82 -12.87
N LEU A 83 -4.43 8.10 -12.74
CA LEU A 83 -5.43 8.73 -13.61
C LEU A 83 -4.92 8.86 -15.04
N LEU A 84 -3.69 9.35 -15.22
CA LEU A 84 -3.07 9.51 -16.53
C LEU A 84 -2.90 8.17 -17.25
N MET A 85 -2.55 7.11 -16.54
CA MET A 85 -2.48 5.74 -17.09
C MET A 85 -3.79 5.26 -17.72
N LYS A 86 -4.96 5.77 -17.26
CA LYS A 86 -6.27 5.43 -17.84
C LYS A 86 -6.56 6.16 -19.14
N VAL A 87 -5.93 7.32 -19.35
CA VAL A 87 -6.18 8.19 -20.50
C VAL A 87 -5.08 8.06 -21.56
N ALA A 88 -3.86 7.74 -21.13
CA ALA A 88 -2.66 7.61 -21.96
C ALA A 88 -2.10 6.18 -21.88
N PRO A 89 -2.47 5.29 -22.83
CA PRO A 89 -2.04 3.89 -22.83
C PRO A 89 -0.52 3.70 -22.92
N HIS A 90 0.22 4.68 -23.44
CA HIS A 90 1.68 4.66 -23.54
C HIS A 90 2.38 4.80 -22.17
N LEU A 91 1.64 5.18 -21.12
CA LEU A 91 2.11 5.24 -19.74
C LEU A 91 1.83 3.95 -18.96
N ALA A 92 1.52 2.84 -19.61
CA ALA A 92 1.11 1.60 -18.94
C ALA A 92 2.23 1.01 -18.06
N LEU A 93 2.24 1.40 -16.78
CA LEU A 93 3.12 0.86 -15.74
C LEU A 93 2.66 -0.51 -15.20
N GLY A 94 1.67 -1.15 -15.84
CA GLY A 94 1.08 -2.41 -15.41
C GLY A 94 0.54 -2.35 -13.98
N ASN A 95 0.86 -3.37 -13.19
CA ASN A 95 0.36 -3.54 -11.81
C ASN A 95 0.87 -2.50 -10.81
N ALA A 96 1.90 -1.70 -11.17
CA ALA A 96 2.42 -0.67 -10.27
C ALA A 96 1.38 0.44 -9.97
N GLY A 97 0.47 0.72 -10.92
CA GLY A 97 -0.56 1.75 -10.77
C GLY A 97 -1.81 1.33 -9.98
N GLU A 98 -2.03 0.04 -9.73
CA GLU A 98 -3.27 -0.48 -9.14
C GLU A 98 -3.30 -0.39 -7.60
N GLY A 99 -2.94 0.76 -7.05
CA GLY A 99 -2.91 0.99 -5.59
C GLY A 99 -1.67 0.44 -4.88
N ARG A 100 -0.80 -0.31 -5.57
CA ARG A 100 0.43 -0.86 -4.96
C ARG A 100 1.40 0.21 -4.47
N LEU A 101 1.56 1.31 -5.22
CA LEU A 101 2.33 2.47 -4.77
C LEU A 101 1.77 3.10 -3.49
N ALA A 102 0.45 3.11 -3.32
CA ALA A 102 -0.19 3.62 -2.10
C ALA A 102 0.08 2.68 -0.90
N GLU A 103 0.08 1.37 -1.12
CA GLU A 103 0.46 0.39 -0.08
C GLU A 103 1.91 0.56 0.34
N LEU A 104 2.85 0.68 -0.61
CA LEU A 104 4.28 0.86 -0.34
C LEU A 104 4.58 2.19 0.38
N ASN A 105 3.88 3.27 0.03
CA ASN A 105 3.93 4.53 0.78
C ASN A 105 3.34 4.37 2.20
N GLY A 106 2.31 3.55 2.34
CA GLY A 106 1.79 3.12 3.65
C GLY A 106 2.86 2.44 4.49
N THR A 107 3.60 1.49 3.92
CA THR A 107 4.73 0.85 4.59
C THR A 107 5.81 1.86 4.96
N ARG A 108 6.18 2.77 4.06
CA ARG A 108 7.15 3.85 4.34
C ARG A 108 6.76 4.65 5.57
N ASN A 109 5.49 5.01 5.71
CA ASN A 109 4.99 5.75 6.87
C ASN A 109 5.00 4.91 8.15
N ILE A 110 4.74 3.60 8.07
CA ILE A 110 4.90 2.68 9.20
C ILE A 110 6.35 2.57 9.61
N LEU A 111 7.29 2.43 8.67
CA LEU A 111 8.72 2.34 8.96
C LEU A 111 9.28 3.65 9.54
N ALA A 112 8.82 4.80 9.05
CA ALA A 112 9.29 6.11 9.49
C ALA A 112 8.76 6.53 10.89
N HIS A 113 7.58 6.03 11.28
CA HIS A 113 6.91 6.43 12.53
C HIS A 113 6.66 5.28 13.51
N GLY A 114 7.02 4.06 13.12
CA GLY A 114 6.89 2.86 13.92
C GLY A 114 7.93 2.80 15.02
N HIS A 115 7.58 2.11 16.10
CA HIS A 115 8.51 1.76 17.15
C HIS A 115 9.15 0.42 16.81
N PHE A 116 10.47 0.37 16.82
CA PHE A 116 11.22 -0.88 16.72
C PHE A 116 11.11 -1.62 18.05
N ASP A 117 10.44 -2.76 18.04
CA ASP A 117 10.32 -3.66 19.18
C ASP A 117 11.05 -4.96 18.86
N GLN A 118 11.81 -5.47 19.83
CA GLN A 118 12.66 -6.64 19.63
C GLN A 118 12.30 -7.70 20.66
N ASP A 119 12.17 -8.94 20.19
CA ASP A 119 12.13 -10.10 21.06
C ASP A 119 13.56 -10.61 21.29
N PRO A 120 14.12 -10.43 22.50
CA PRO A 120 15.49 -10.84 22.82
C PRO A 120 15.65 -12.38 22.89
N TYR A 121 14.57 -13.16 22.96
CA TYR A 121 14.62 -14.62 23.07
C TYR A 121 14.52 -15.31 21.71
N GLU A 122 13.68 -14.79 20.81
CA GLU A 122 13.51 -15.36 19.46
C GLU A 122 14.49 -14.78 18.43
N GLY A 123 15.19 -13.68 18.75
CA GLY A 123 16.09 -13.01 17.80
C GLY A 123 15.34 -12.37 16.63
N THR A 124 14.07 -12.02 16.85
CA THR A 124 13.19 -11.39 15.87
C THR A 124 12.86 -9.98 16.30
N PHE A 125 12.52 -9.13 15.33
CA PHE A 125 12.02 -7.78 15.59
C PHE A 125 10.72 -7.53 14.83
N GLU A 126 9.90 -6.65 15.38
CA GLU A 126 8.67 -6.17 14.78
C GLU A 126 8.59 -4.64 14.87
N ILE A 127 7.81 -4.05 13.96
CA ILE A 127 7.62 -2.60 13.90
C ILE A 127 6.19 -2.30 14.29
N VAL A 128 6.01 -1.76 15.50
CA VAL A 128 4.70 -1.50 16.07
C VAL A 128 4.31 -0.05 15.78
N SER A 129 3.16 0.15 15.13
CA SER A 129 2.60 1.49 14.96
C SER A 129 1.94 1.97 16.25
N ARG A 130 2.26 3.19 16.72
CA ARG A 130 1.68 3.82 17.93
C ARG A 130 0.15 3.82 18.00
N ARG A 131 -0.56 3.65 16.88
CA ARG A 131 -2.03 3.60 16.85
C ARG A 131 -2.61 2.30 17.42
N TYR A 132 -1.81 1.26 17.58
CA TYR A 132 -2.27 -0.03 18.11
C TYR A 132 -1.68 -0.26 19.51
N LYS A 133 -2.34 0.31 20.52
CA LYS A 133 -1.94 0.25 21.94
C LYS A 133 -2.31 -1.07 22.64
N THR A 134 -3.00 -1.98 21.97
CA THR A 134 -3.47 -3.24 22.58
C THR A 134 -2.74 -4.43 22.01
N LEU A 135 -1.86 -5.01 22.83
CA LEU A 135 -1.08 -6.24 22.63
C LEU A 135 -1.91 -7.48 22.19
N THR A 136 -3.24 -7.43 22.19
CA THR A 136 -4.11 -8.61 22.06
C THR A 136 -5.02 -8.67 20.84
N MET A 137 -5.11 -7.64 19.99
CA MET A 137 -5.94 -7.73 18.78
C MET A 137 -5.19 -7.28 17.53
N ARG A 138 -4.79 -8.30 16.76
CA ARG A 138 -4.01 -8.28 15.51
C ARG A 138 -2.54 -7.94 15.72
N ARG A 139 -1.72 -9.00 15.81
CA ARG A 139 -0.37 -9.04 15.25
C ARG A 139 -0.41 -8.34 13.89
N LEU A 140 -0.06 -7.07 13.86
CA LEU A 140 -0.08 -6.27 12.63
C LEU A 140 1.15 -6.67 11.85
N SER A 141 0.94 -7.44 10.79
CA SER A 141 1.84 -7.59 9.65
C SER A 141 3.32 -7.59 10.01
N ASN A 142 3.87 -8.78 10.22
CA ASN A 142 5.29 -9.10 10.44
C ASN A 142 6.23 -8.32 9.48
N LEU A 143 6.54 -7.06 9.77
CA LEU A 143 7.55 -6.28 9.07
C LEU A 143 8.91 -6.63 9.67
N ASN A 144 9.44 -7.77 9.23
CA ASN A 144 10.80 -8.20 9.50
C ASN A 144 11.75 -7.76 8.36
N SER A 145 13.05 -7.89 8.57
CA SER A 145 14.08 -7.55 7.58
C SER A 145 13.81 -8.16 6.20
N LYS A 146 13.38 -9.43 6.16
CA LYS A 146 13.06 -10.15 4.92
C LYS A 146 11.91 -9.50 4.15
N THR A 147 10.84 -9.13 4.83
CA THR A 147 9.70 -8.46 4.19
C THR A 147 10.03 -7.05 3.73
N ILE A 148 10.83 -6.31 4.50
CA ILE A 148 11.31 -4.97 4.11
C ILE A 148 12.18 -5.07 2.87
N ASN A 149 13.10 -6.04 2.83
CA ASN A 149 13.95 -6.30 1.67
C ASN A 149 13.15 -6.73 0.44
N ALA A 150 12.15 -7.61 0.60
CA ALA A 150 11.28 -8.01 -0.52
C ALA A 150 10.49 -6.82 -1.09
N GLN A 151 9.99 -5.92 -0.23
CA GLN A 151 9.34 -4.69 -0.68
C GLN A 151 10.32 -3.70 -1.32
N ALA A 152 11.57 -3.65 -0.85
CA ALA A 152 12.61 -2.84 -1.48
C ALA A 152 12.95 -3.36 -2.88
N GLU A 153 13.07 -4.68 -3.07
CA GLU A 153 13.27 -5.32 -4.38
C GLU A 153 12.11 -5.04 -5.34
N GLU A 154 10.87 -5.06 -4.82
CA GLU A 154 9.71 -4.67 -5.61
C GLU A 154 9.76 -3.19 -6.03
N LEU A 155 10.14 -2.29 -5.12
CA LEU A 155 10.32 -0.87 -5.44
C LEU A 155 11.42 -0.66 -6.49
N GLU A 156 12.54 -1.38 -6.39
CA GLU A 156 13.61 -1.37 -7.39
C GLU A 156 13.12 -1.85 -8.76
N ALA A 157 12.31 -2.92 -8.80
CA ALA A 157 11.70 -3.41 -10.04
C ALA A 157 10.72 -2.39 -10.65
N ILE A 158 9.91 -1.74 -9.82
CA ILE A 158 9.01 -0.66 -10.25
C ILE A 158 9.81 0.51 -10.79
N ALA A 159 10.87 0.95 -10.09
CA ALA A 159 11.74 2.03 -10.53
C ALA A 159 12.41 1.71 -11.88
N SER A 160 12.94 0.50 -12.05
CA SER A 160 13.51 0.03 -13.31
C SER A 160 12.49 0.04 -14.45
N HIS A 161 11.26 -0.39 -14.19
CA HIS A 161 10.19 -0.32 -15.17
C HIS A 161 9.82 1.14 -15.51
N MET A 162 9.68 2.02 -14.51
CA MET A 162 9.39 3.44 -14.72
C MET A 162 10.50 4.14 -15.51
N SER A 163 11.77 3.83 -15.24
CA SER A 163 12.92 4.32 -16.01
C SER A 163 12.82 3.89 -17.47
N SER A 164 12.48 2.63 -17.72
CA SER A 164 12.29 2.12 -19.08
C SER A 164 11.16 2.88 -19.80
N VAL A 165 10.01 3.03 -19.16
CA VAL A 165 8.88 3.80 -19.72
C VAL A 165 9.27 5.26 -19.96
N PHE A 166 10.05 5.87 -19.06
CA PHE A 166 10.50 7.25 -19.19
C PHE A 166 11.42 7.46 -20.40
N ASP A 167 12.23 6.47 -20.75
CA ASP A 167 13.08 6.53 -21.95
C ASP A 167 12.28 6.36 -23.24
N PHE A 168 11.21 5.55 -23.21
CA PHE A 168 10.38 5.27 -24.39
C PHE A 168 9.19 6.23 -24.57
N ILE A 169 8.84 7.04 -23.57
CA ILE A 169 7.65 7.91 -23.64
C ILE A 169 7.71 8.93 -24.79
N ASP A 170 8.91 9.34 -25.19
CA ASP A 170 9.14 10.30 -26.28
C ASP A 170 9.33 9.59 -27.64
N CYS A 171 9.36 8.25 -27.67
CA CYS A 171 9.44 7.53 -28.93
C CYS A 171 8.09 7.65 -29.66
N PRO A 172 8.05 8.23 -30.87
CA PRO A 172 6.83 8.24 -31.65
C PRO A 172 6.42 6.81 -31.93
N VAL A 173 5.29 6.38 -31.35
CA VAL A 173 4.69 5.10 -31.71
C VAL A 173 4.37 5.18 -33.19
N PRO A 174 4.94 4.32 -34.06
CA PRO A 174 4.63 4.37 -35.47
C PRO A 174 3.12 4.22 -35.62
N THR A 175 2.51 5.07 -36.44
CA THR A 175 1.06 5.10 -36.69
C THR A 175 0.51 3.74 -37.13
N GLU A 176 1.36 2.87 -37.64
CA GLU A 176 1.07 1.46 -37.97
C GLU A 176 0.69 0.60 -36.76
N TYR A 177 1.20 0.92 -35.56
CA TYR A 177 0.85 0.24 -34.30
C TYR A 177 -0.34 0.90 -33.60
N ILE A 178 -0.64 2.16 -33.94
CA ILE A 178 -1.92 2.81 -33.65
C ILE A 178 -2.93 2.31 -34.69
N THR A 179 -3.15 1.00 -34.71
CA THR A 179 -4.26 0.43 -35.47
C THR A 179 -5.57 1.00 -34.90
N ASP A 180 -6.53 1.30 -35.78
CA ASP A 180 -7.80 2.00 -35.60
C ASP A 180 -8.75 1.51 -34.46
N GLN A 181 -8.31 0.68 -33.52
CA GLN A 181 -9.19 -0.05 -32.61
C GLN A 181 -9.28 0.45 -31.16
N VAL A 182 -8.46 1.41 -30.70
CA VAL A 182 -8.53 1.84 -29.29
C VAL A 182 -9.26 3.17 -29.06
N MET A 183 -9.43 4.01 -30.09
CA MET A 183 -10.02 5.35 -29.91
C MET A 183 -11.48 5.52 -30.36
N LEU A 184 -12.16 4.50 -30.88
CA LEU A 184 -13.52 4.64 -31.39
C LEU A 184 -14.39 3.40 -31.14
N ARG A 185 -14.71 3.09 -29.88
CA ARG A 185 -15.89 2.25 -29.57
C ARG A 185 -16.64 2.60 -28.29
N SER A 186 -16.35 3.69 -27.57
CA SER A 186 -17.17 4.04 -26.39
C SER A 186 -18.63 4.26 -26.77
N ARG A 187 -18.89 4.99 -27.87
CA ARG A 187 -20.24 5.23 -28.39
C ARG A 187 -20.90 3.98 -28.96
N GLU A 188 -20.17 3.19 -29.75
CA GLU A 188 -20.68 1.92 -30.30
C GLU A 188 -21.00 0.90 -29.21
N LEU A 189 -20.20 0.87 -28.13
CA LEU A 189 -20.40 0.01 -26.98
C LEU A 189 -21.60 0.47 -26.14
N TRP A 190 -21.80 1.78 -25.98
CA TRP A 190 -23.03 2.33 -25.39
C TRP A 190 -24.28 2.01 -26.21
N GLU A 191 -24.21 2.14 -27.54
CA GLU A 191 -25.31 1.81 -28.45
C GLU A 191 -25.63 0.30 -28.46
N LEU A 192 -24.61 -0.57 -28.33
CA LEU A 192 -24.79 -2.01 -28.15
C LEU A 192 -25.44 -2.37 -26.80
N ILE A 193 -25.02 -1.72 -25.71
CA ILE A 193 -25.62 -1.93 -24.38
C ILE A 193 -27.08 -1.46 -24.35
N GLU A 194 -27.40 -0.34 -25.00
CA GLU A 194 -28.79 0.12 -25.14
C GLU A 194 -29.63 -0.80 -26.02
N ALA A 195 -29.06 -1.33 -27.11
CA ALA A 195 -29.72 -2.29 -27.97
C ALA A 195 -30.01 -3.61 -27.23
N GLU A 196 -29.06 -4.13 -26.44
CA GLU A 196 -29.28 -5.31 -25.59
C GLU A 196 -30.35 -5.06 -24.53
N ARG A 197 -30.37 -3.87 -23.90
CA ARG A 197 -31.41 -3.49 -22.93
C ARG A 197 -32.80 -3.41 -23.56
N LYS A 198 -32.90 -2.93 -24.80
CA LYS A 198 -34.17 -2.89 -25.55
C LYS A 198 -34.58 -4.25 -26.10
N ALA A 199 -33.62 -5.12 -26.42
CA ALA A 199 -33.86 -6.46 -26.96
C ALA A 199 -34.21 -7.50 -25.88
N LYS A 200 -33.85 -7.26 -24.62
CA LYS A 200 -34.19 -8.16 -23.52
C LYS A 200 -35.68 -8.00 -23.17
N PRO A 201 -36.55 -9.01 -23.40
CA PRO A 201 -37.94 -8.92 -22.99
C PRO A 201 -38.01 -8.80 -21.46
N PRO A 202 -39.03 -8.13 -20.91
CA PRO A 202 -39.18 -8.00 -19.46
C PRO A 202 -39.19 -9.40 -18.84
N THR A 203 -38.27 -9.64 -17.92
CA THR A 203 -38.19 -10.88 -17.16
C THR A 203 -39.58 -11.17 -16.57
N PRO A 204 -40.19 -12.34 -16.85
CA PRO A 204 -41.47 -12.67 -16.23
C PRO A 204 -41.30 -12.65 -14.72
N ALA A 205 -42.23 -11.98 -14.04
CA ALA A 205 -42.22 -11.83 -12.59
C ALA A 205 -42.00 -13.19 -11.91
N ALA A 206 -41.06 -13.21 -10.96
CA ALA A 206 -40.76 -14.41 -10.19
C ALA A 206 -42.06 -15.01 -9.61
N PRO A 207 -42.28 -16.33 -9.70
CA PRO A 207 -43.47 -16.94 -9.13
C PRO A 207 -43.51 -16.70 -7.61
N PRO A 208 -44.71 -16.53 -7.03
CA PRO A 208 -44.86 -16.23 -5.62
C PRO A 208 -44.22 -17.32 -4.77
N GLN A 209 -43.33 -16.91 -3.87
CA GLN A 209 -42.73 -17.81 -2.89
C GLN A 209 -43.85 -18.50 -2.07
N PRO A 210 -43.80 -19.83 -1.88
CA PRO A 210 -44.76 -20.51 -1.03
C PRO A 210 -44.62 -20.01 0.40
N ALA A 211 -45.77 -19.71 1.02
CA ALA A 211 -45.87 -19.19 2.39
C ALA A 211 -45.14 -20.09 3.39
N PRO A 212 -44.48 -19.53 4.42
CA PRO A 212 -43.80 -20.31 5.43
C PRO A 212 -44.80 -21.21 6.18
N ALA A 213 -44.48 -22.50 6.23
CA ALA A 213 -45.26 -23.52 6.94
C ALA A 213 -45.43 -23.10 8.41
N LYS A 214 -46.68 -23.00 8.85
CA LYS A 214 -47.02 -22.83 10.27
C LYS A 214 -46.47 -24.03 11.04
N ALA A 215 -45.52 -23.79 11.93
CA ALA A 215 -45.15 -24.75 12.96
C ALA A 215 -46.38 -25.00 13.84
N SER A 216 -47.00 -26.17 13.70
CA SER A 216 -48.01 -26.63 14.64
C SER A 216 -47.33 -27.10 15.91
N ALA A 217 -47.49 -26.32 16.97
CA ALA A 217 -47.33 -26.80 18.33
C ALA A 217 -48.44 -27.81 18.65
N ALA A 218 -48.06 -29.04 18.98
CA ALA A 218 -48.80 -29.99 19.81
C ALA A 218 -47.74 -30.53 20.80
N LYS A 219 -47.77 -30.32 22.12
CA LYS A 219 -48.81 -30.44 23.16
C LYS A 219 -49.56 -31.77 23.13
N GLY A 220 -49.28 -32.59 24.14
CA GLY A 220 -50.08 -33.74 24.61
C GLY A 220 -49.33 -35.06 24.44
N SER A 221 -48.71 -35.63 25.48
CA SER A 221 -49.34 -36.42 26.56
C SER A 221 -49.66 -37.85 26.12
N GLU A 222 -48.76 -38.79 26.44
CA GLU A 222 -48.96 -39.95 27.33
C GLU A 222 -47.64 -40.69 27.53
#